data_AF-A0A954SPK4-F1
#
_entry.id   AF-A0A954SPK4-F1
#
_cell.length_a   1.000
_cell.length_b   1.000
_cell.length_c   1.000
_cell.angle_alpha   90.00
_cell.angle_beta   90.00
_cell.angle_gamma   90.00
#
_symmetry.space_group_name_H-M   'P 1'
#
loop_
_entity.id
_entity.type
_entity.pdbx_description
1 polymer ?
#
loop_
_entity_poly.entity_id
_entity_poly.type
_entity_poly.pdbx_seq_one_letter_code
_entity_poly.pdbx_strand_id
1 'polypeptide(L)'
;GPARVFTSEREAVATIKGQRPNSIKPGEIIILMCRGPLGAGMEETYQITSALKHISWGKSVAVITDARFSGVSTGACIGHVGPEALSGGPIAKVRDGDLIRIIVDRNNLAGSIDLVGENGVDVGPEAGTKILDSRPSPELHPDPQLPDDTRLWAMLQRVGGGTWGGCVYDVDAICKTLEAGLKVLGNS
;
A
#
# COMPACT_ATOMS: atom_id res chain seq x y z
N GLY A 1 7.92 9.16 -11.20
CA GLY A 1 7.29 10.44 -10.80
C GLY A 1 7.42 10.62 -9.30
N PRO A 2 7.23 11.84 -8.78
CA PRO A 2 7.23 12.08 -7.34
C PRO A 2 6.00 11.47 -6.66
N ALA A 3 6.20 10.85 -5.50
CA ALA A 3 5.17 10.21 -4.70
C ALA A 3 4.29 11.24 -3.98
N ARG A 4 3.00 10.94 -3.87
CA ARG A 4 2.06 11.57 -2.93
C ARG A 4 1.37 10.48 -2.11
N VAL A 5 1.62 10.52 -0.81
CA VAL A 5 1.31 9.45 0.13
C VAL A 5 0.02 9.76 0.88
N PHE A 6 -0.86 8.77 0.95
CA PHE A 6 -2.14 8.84 1.66
C PHE A 6 -2.35 7.55 2.46
N THR A 7 -2.98 7.67 3.63
CA THR A 7 -3.41 6.52 4.44
C THR A 7 -4.93 6.30 4.38
N SER A 8 -5.67 7.22 3.74
CA SER A 8 -7.12 7.12 3.57
C SER A 8 -7.56 7.47 2.15
N GLU A 9 -8.51 6.70 1.62
CA GLU A 9 -9.06 6.95 0.28
C GLU A 9 -9.79 8.30 0.22
N ARG A 10 -10.50 8.66 1.30
CA ARG A 10 -11.22 9.92 1.44
C ARG A 10 -10.30 11.13 1.25
N GLU A 11 -9.12 11.11 1.86
CA GLU A 11 -8.15 12.19 1.75
C GLU A 11 -7.55 12.28 0.34
N ALA A 12 -7.19 11.13 -0.25
CA ALA A 12 -6.70 11.08 -1.62
C ALA A 12 -7.72 11.67 -2.60
N VAL A 13 -8.99 11.26 -2.49
CA VAL A 13 -10.09 11.76 -3.33
C VAL A 13 -10.32 13.26 -3.14
N ALA A 14 -10.31 13.76 -1.90
CA ALA A 14 -10.44 15.19 -1.63
C ALA A 14 -9.29 15.99 -2.28
N THR A 15 -8.07 15.45 -2.25
CA THR A 15 -6.89 16.07 -2.86
C THR A 15 -6.96 16.06 -4.39
N ILE A 16 -7.42 14.96 -4.99
CA ILE A 16 -7.67 14.84 -6.44
C ILE A 16 -8.73 15.86 -6.90
N LYS A 17 -9.80 16.04 -6.11
CA LYS A 17 -10.88 16.99 -6.39
C LYS A 17 -10.52 18.46 -6.10
N GLY A 18 -9.28 18.75 -5.67
CA GLY A 18 -8.84 20.10 -5.33
C GLY A 18 -9.51 20.69 -4.08
N GLN A 19 -10.06 19.84 -3.20
CA GLN A 19 -10.69 20.24 -1.94
C GLN A 19 -9.67 20.43 -0.80
N ARG A 20 -8.39 20.19 -1.09
CA ARG A 20 -7.26 20.35 -0.17
C ARG A 20 -6.19 21.25 -0.81
N PRO A 21 -5.36 21.96 -0.02
CA PRO A 21 -4.15 22.58 -0.53
C PRO A 21 -3.24 21.54 -1.20
N ASN A 22 -2.43 21.95 -2.18
CA ASN A 22 -1.48 21.08 -2.88
C ASN A 22 -2.12 19.89 -3.59
N SER A 23 -3.12 20.18 -4.45
CA SER A 23 -3.76 19.22 -5.36
C SER A 23 -2.75 18.35 -6.10
N ILE A 24 -3.20 17.14 -6.47
CA ILE A 24 -2.41 16.22 -7.29
C ILE A 24 -2.02 16.89 -8.62
N LYS A 25 -0.78 16.67 -9.05
CA LYS A 25 -0.24 17.17 -10.32
C LYS A 25 -0.06 16.03 -11.34
N PRO A 26 -0.12 16.33 -12.65
CA PRO A 26 0.21 15.36 -13.69
C PRO A 26 1.60 14.74 -13.47
N GLY A 27 1.71 13.42 -13.62
CA GLY A 27 2.98 12.68 -13.45
C GLY A 27 3.36 12.33 -12.00
N GLU A 28 2.59 12.78 -11.01
CA GLU A 28 2.71 12.28 -9.63
C GLU A 28 2.25 10.82 -9.54
N ILE A 29 2.75 10.12 -8.52
CA ILE A 29 2.37 8.74 -8.22
C ILE A 29 1.69 8.74 -6.87
N ILE A 30 0.41 8.36 -6.84
CA ILE A 30 -0.34 8.20 -5.60
C ILE A 30 0.08 6.90 -4.94
N ILE A 31 0.52 7.00 -3.69
CA ILE A 31 0.76 5.86 -2.80
C ILE A 31 -0.38 5.86 -1.79
N LEU A 32 -1.29 4.89 -1.91
CA LEU A 32 -2.33 4.67 -0.92
C LEU A 32 -1.93 3.48 -0.06
N MET A 33 -1.63 3.70 1.21
CA MET A 33 -1.18 2.66 2.14
C MET A 33 -2.13 2.53 3.33
N CYS A 34 -1.89 1.53 4.19
CA CYS A 34 -2.79 1.21 5.31
C CYS A 34 -4.20 0.80 4.85
N ARG A 35 -4.32 0.29 3.62
CA ARG A 35 -5.58 -0.22 3.07
C ARG A 35 -5.55 -1.73 2.84
N GLY A 36 -4.41 -2.38 3.08
CA GLY A 36 -4.26 -3.84 3.12
C GLY A 36 -5.09 -4.53 4.22
N PRO A 37 -4.91 -5.85 4.42
CA PRO A 37 -5.68 -6.63 5.39
C PRO A 37 -5.73 -6.02 6.80
N LEU A 38 -4.57 -5.71 7.38
CA LEU A 38 -4.51 -5.15 8.74
C LEU A 38 -5.00 -3.70 8.80
N GLY A 39 -4.98 -3.01 7.65
CA GLY A 39 -5.32 -1.59 7.56
C GLY A 39 -6.82 -1.37 7.50
N ALA A 40 -7.44 -1.86 6.43
CA ALA A 40 -8.84 -1.62 6.15
C ALA A 40 -9.57 -2.89 5.69
N GLY A 41 -8.98 -4.07 5.85
CA GLY A 41 -9.56 -5.31 5.34
C GLY A 41 -9.37 -5.53 3.84
N MET A 42 -8.38 -4.87 3.22
CA MET A 42 -8.07 -5.03 1.79
C MET A 42 -9.24 -4.66 0.87
N GLU A 43 -9.83 -3.48 1.11
CA GLU A 43 -10.95 -2.96 0.32
C GLU A 43 -10.58 -2.66 -1.14
N GLU A 44 -11.60 -2.59 -1.99
CA GLU A 44 -11.43 -2.16 -3.37
C GLU A 44 -11.28 -0.63 -3.47
N THR A 45 -10.18 -0.17 -4.05
CA THR A 45 -9.86 1.24 -4.28
C THR A 45 -10.55 1.75 -5.55
N TYR A 46 -11.85 2.04 -5.46
CA TYR A 46 -12.65 2.52 -6.59
C TYR A 46 -12.76 4.05 -6.66
N GLN A 47 -12.83 4.74 -5.52
CA GLN A 47 -13.14 6.18 -5.51
C GLN A 47 -11.99 6.99 -6.11
N ILE A 48 -10.74 6.58 -5.87
CA ILE A 48 -9.56 7.24 -6.46
C ILE A 48 -9.58 7.10 -7.98
N THR A 49 -9.77 5.88 -8.50
CA THR A 49 -9.74 5.64 -9.94
C THR A 49 -10.91 6.30 -10.66
N SER A 50 -12.09 6.32 -10.01
CA SER A 50 -13.26 7.08 -10.48
C SER A 50 -12.98 8.58 -10.54
N ALA A 51 -12.40 9.17 -9.48
CA ALA A 51 -12.07 10.59 -9.45
C ALA A 51 -11.07 10.99 -10.55
N LEU A 52 -10.03 10.17 -10.77
CA LEU A 52 -9.03 10.40 -11.82
C LEU A 52 -9.62 10.29 -13.23
N LYS A 53 -10.60 9.40 -13.45
CA LYS A 53 -11.25 9.21 -14.75
C LYS A 53 -11.94 10.46 -15.28
N HIS A 54 -12.42 11.33 -14.39
CA HIS A 54 -13.09 12.57 -14.77
C HIS A 54 -12.13 13.74 -15.04
N ILE A 55 -10.81 13.52 -14.92
CA ILE A 55 -9.78 14.53 -15.12
C ILE A 55 -9.03 14.22 -16.41
N SER A 56 -8.88 15.22 -17.29
CA SER A 56 -8.26 15.05 -18.62
C SER A 56 -6.82 14.52 -18.57
N TRP A 57 -6.07 14.91 -17.54
CA TRP A 57 -4.72 14.46 -17.26
C TRP A 57 -4.63 13.29 -16.27
N GLY A 58 -5.77 12.75 -15.78
CA GLY A 58 -5.80 11.69 -14.77
C GLY A 58 -5.03 10.43 -15.17
N LYS A 59 -4.99 10.11 -16.47
CA LYS A 59 -4.20 8.99 -17.04
C LYS A 59 -2.68 9.11 -16.85
N SER A 60 -2.18 10.29 -16.48
CA SER A 60 -0.75 10.52 -16.21
C SER A 60 -0.36 10.26 -14.75
N VAL A 61 -1.34 9.99 -13.88
CA VAL A 61 -1.13 9.66 -12.48
C VAL A 61 -1.21 8.15 -12.32
N ALA A 62 -0.18 7.55 -11.73
CA ALA A 62 -0.22 6.15 -11.33
C ALA A 62 -0.73 6.03 -9.89
N VAL A 63 -1.34 4.88 -9.56
CA VAL A 63 -1.80 4.57 -8.20
C VAL A 63 -1.18 3.25 -7.76
N ILE A 64 -0.53 3.27 -6.61
CA ILE A 64 0.08 2.10 -5.96
C ILE A 64 -0.59 1.92 -4.61
N THR A 65 -1.02 0.70 -4.29
CA THR A 65 -1.70 0.40 -3.02
C THR A 65 -1.38 -0.97 -2.46
N ASP A 66 -1.38 -1.10 -1.13
CA ASP A 66 -1.36 -2.38 -0.42
C ASP A 66 -2.76 -3.07 -0.38
N ALA A 67 -3.78 -2.42 -0.94
CA ALA A 67 -5.13 -2.96 -1.16
C ALA A 67 -5.34 -3.46 -2.60
N ARG A 68 -6.59 -3.54 -3.06
CA ARG A 68 -6.97 -4.06 -4.39
C ARG A 68 -7.75 -3.06 -5.23
N PHE A 69 -7.91 -3.32 -6.52
CA PHE A 69 -8.67 -2.49 -7.46
C PHE A 69 -9.89 -3.23 -8.04
N SER A 70 -10.96 -2.49 -8.34
CA SER A 70 -12.25 -3.01 -8.83
C SER A 70 -12.41 -3.07 -10.36
N GLY A 71 -11.30 -3.03 -11.11
CA GLY A 71 -11.31 -3.15 -12.58
C GLY A 71 -11.59 -1.87 -13.38
N VAL A 72 -11.92 -0.75 -12.72
CA VAL A 72 -11.95 0.58 -13.36
C VAL A 72 -10.60 1.24 -13.14
N SER A 73 -9.68 1.11 -14.10
CA SER A 73 -8.33 1.71 -14.02
C SER A 73 -8.19 2.86 -15.02
N THR A 74 -7.53 3.94 -14.60
CA THR A 74 -7.04 4.99 -15.50
C THR A 74 -5.56 5.18 -15.25
N GLY A 75 -4.73 4.95 -16.27
CA GLY A 75 -3.28 4.86 -16.08
C GLY A 75 -2.83 3.56 -15.42
N ALA A 76 -1.64 3.56 -14.82
CA ALA A 76 -1.08 2.41 -14.11
C ALA A 76 -1.67 2.30 -12.71
N CYS A 77 -2.39 1.21 -12.42
CA CYS A 77 -2.96 0.90 -11.11
C CYS A 77 -2.35 -0.42 -10.62
N ILE A 78 -1.56 -0.37 -9.54
CA ILE A 78 -0.83 -1.52 -9.01
C ILE A 78 -1.27 -1.77 -7.57
N GLY A 79 -2.04 -2.84 -7.37
CA GLY A 79 -2.51 -3.27 -6.05
C GLY A 79 -1.68 -4.42 -5.50
N HIS A 80 -2.08 -4.90 -4.33
CA HIS A 80 -1.50 -6.04 -3.61
C HIS A 80 0.00 -5.86 -3.31
N VAL A 81 0.46 -4.61 -3.15
CA VAL A 81 1.85 -4.35 -2.76
C VAL A 81 2.07 -4.91 -1.37
N GLY A 82 3.01 -5.85 -1.27
CA GLY A 82 3.30 -6.62 -0.07
C GLY A 82 4.80 -6.68 0.24
N PRO A 83 5.21 -6.80 1.51
CA PRO A 83 4.36 -6.77 2.70
C PRO A 83 3.58 -5.45 2.86
N GLU A 84 2.38 -5.50 3.42
CA GLU A 84 1.54 -4.29 3.58
C GLU A 84 2.17 -3.29 4.56
N ALA A 85 1.69 -2.04 4.56
CA ALA A 85 2.32 -0.99 5.33
C ALA A 85 2.35 -1.28 6.85
N LEU A 86 1.25 -1.78 7.41
CA LEU A 86 1.14 -2.14 8.83
C LEU A 86 1.94 -3.38 9.22
N SER A 87 2.45 -4.13 8.24
CA SER A 87 3.41 -5.22 8.46
C SER A 87 4.86 -4.76 8.30
N GLY A 88 5.10 -3.45 8.12
CA GLY A 88 6.43 -2.86 8.00
C GLY A 88 7.05 -3.04 6.61
N GLY A 89 6.25 -3.33 5.58
CA GLY A 89 6.76 -3.47 4.22
C GLY A 89 7.29 -2.14 3.63
N PRO A 90 8.02 -2.20 2.50
CA PRO A 90 8.68 -1.03 1.92
C PRO A 90 7.74 0.15 1.63
N ILE A 91 6.49 -0.12 1.25
CA ILE A 91 5.47 0.90 0.98
C ILE A 91 5.21 1.82 2.20
N ALA A 92 5.34 1.31 3.42
CA ALA A 92 5.19 2.09 4.65
C ALA A 92 6.24 3.22 4.75
N LYS A 93 7.40 3.05 4.13
CA LYS A 93 8.54 3.96 4.31
C LYS A 93 8.65 5.00 3.19
N VAL A 94 7.75 4.98 2.22
CA VAL A 94 7.66 5.98 1.16
C VAL A 94 7.14 7.29 1.74
N ARG A 95 7.69 8.41 1.27
CA ARG A 95 7.39 9.77 1.72
C ARG A 95 6.99 10.64 0.53
N ASP A 96 6.25 11.71 0.81
CA ASP A 96 5.92 12.73 -0.19
C ASP A 96 7.18 13.25 -0.88
N GLY A 97 7.15 13.29 -2.21
CA GLY A 97 8.27 13.76 -3.03
C GLY A 97 9.31 12.70 -3.40
N ASP A 98 9.23 11.47 -2.86
CA ASP A 98 10.10 10.36 -3.30
C ASP A 98 9.92 10.10 -4.80
N LEU A 99 11.01 9.87 -5.51
CA LEU A 99 10.97 9.52 -6.92
C LEU A 99 10.74 8.01 -7.05
N ILE A 100 9.57 7.65 -7.59
CA ILE A 100 9.20 6.26 -7.87
C ILE A 100 9.28 6.01 -9.37
N ARG A 101 9.90 4.89 -9.74
CA ARG A 101 9.96 4.38 -11.11
C ARG A 101 9.14 3.10 -11.21
N ILE A 102 8.29 3.03 -12.23
CA ILE A 102 7.48 1.86 -12.55
C ILE A 102 7.93 1.38 -13.93
N ILE A 103 8.37 0.13 -14.02
CA ILE A 103 8.74 -0.52 -15.28
C ILE A 103 7.81 -1.71 -15.48
N VAL A 104 7.24 -1.82 -16.69
CA VAL A 104 6.49 -2.99 -17.14
C VAL A 104 7.06 -3.42 -18.48
N ASP A 105 7.89 -4.46 -18.46
CA ASP A 105 8.44 -5.10 -19.64
C ASP A 105 7.51 -6.22 -20.11
N ARG A 106 6.79 -5.94 -21.19
CA ARG A 106 5.82 -6.87 -21.78
C ARG A 106 6.45 -8.00 -22.59
N ASN A 107 7.72 -7.86 -22.98
CA ASN A 107 8.41 -8.89 -23.75
C ASN A 107 8.99 -9.96 -22.83
N ASN A 108 9.58 -9.53 -21.72
CA ASN A 108 10.18 -10.44 -20.73
C ASN A 108 9.22 -10.83 -19.59
N LEU A 109 7.98 -10.33 -19.61
CA LEU A 109 6.98 -10.53 -18.56
C LEU A 109 7.50 -10.15 -17.17
N ALA A 110 8.27 -9.07 -17.11
CA ALA A 110 8.91 -8.57 -15.91
C ALA A 110 8.39 -7.18 -15.56
N GLY A 111 8.33 -6.85 -14.27
CA GLY A 111 7.99 -5.51 -13.82
C GLY A 111 8.74 -5.16 -12.54
N SER A 112 8.99 -3.87 -12.34
CA SER A 112 9.58 -3.35 -11.11
C SER A 112 8.89 -2.07 -10.65
N ILE A 113 8.90 -1.87 -9.34
CA ILE A 113 8.53 -0.63 -8.69
C ILE A 113 9.69 -0.27 -7.79
N ASP A 114 10.42 0.77 -8.16
CA ASP A 114 11.65 1.14 -7.49
C ASP A 114 11.47 2.54 -6.89
N LEU A 115 11.88 2.71 -5.63
CA LEU A 115 12.31 4.03 -5.18
C LEU A 115 13.67 4.29 -5.84
N VAL A 116 13.78 5.40 -6.57
CA VAL A 116 15.00 5.77 -7.30
C VAL A 116 15.56 7.10 -6.83
N GLY A 117 14.89 7.81 -5.92
CA GLY A 117 15.34 9.13 -5.49
C GLY A 117 14.50 9.75 -4.42
N GLU A 118 15.00 10.84 -3.85
CA GLU A 118 14.32 11.72 -2.91
C GLU A 118 14.76 13.16 -3.16
N ASN A 119 13.95 14.15 -2.73
CA ASN A 119 14.28 15.57 -2.87
C ASN A 119 14.61 16.01 -4.32
N GLY A 120 14.01 15.35 -5.31
CA GLY A 120 14.22 15.65 -6.74
C GLY A 120 15.54 15.14 -7.32
N VAL A 121 16.32 14.34 -6.57
CA VAL A 121 17.57 13.74 -7.06
C VAL A 121 17.35 12.26 -7.31
N ASP A 122 17.57 11.82 -8.55
CA ASP A 122 17.59 10.40 -8.93
C ASP A 122 18.98 9.82 -8.59
N VAL A 123 19.00 8.82 -7.72
CA VAL A 123 20.17 8.08 -7.25
C VAL A 123 20.18 6.63 -7.74
N GLY A 124 19.18 6.24 -8.54
CA GLY A 124 18.99 4.87 -9.00
C GLY A 124 18.42 3.90 -7.94
N PRO A 125 18.00 2.70 -8.38
CA PRO A 125 17.26 1.75 -7.55
C PRO A 125 18.10 1.19 -6.39
N GLU A 126 19.39 0.91 -6.59
CA GLU A 126 20.24 0.34 -5.55
C GLU A 126 20.42 1.28 -4.35
N ALA A 127 20.64 2.57 -4.62
CA ALA A 127 20.71 3.58 -3.57
C ALA A 127 19.32 3.82 -2.96
N GLY A 128 18.25 3.78 -3.77
CA GLY A 128 16.89 3.87 -3.29
C GLY A 128 16.48 2.76 -2.32
N THR A 129 16.91 1.51 -2.55
CA THR A 129 16.73 0.41 -1.59
C THR A 129 17.39 0.74 -0.25
N LYS A 130 18.64 1.23 -0.27
CA LYS A 130 19.34 1.64 0.96
C LYS A 130 18.63 2.77 1.69
N ILE A 131 18.05 3.73 0.95
CA ILE A 131 17.23 4.80 1.52
C ILE A 131 16.04 4.19 2.27
N LEU A 132 15.25 3.31 1.62
CA LEU A 132 14.11 2.64 2.27
C LEU A 132 14.53 1.82 3.48
N ASP A 133 15.62 1.05 3.38
CA ASP A 133 16.09 0.21 4.49
C ASP A 133 16.52 1.04 5.70
N SER A 134 17.18 2.17 5.46
CA SER A 134 17.63 3.07 6.53
C SER A 134 16.51 3.85 7.23
N ARG A 135 15.35 4.00 6.57
CA ARG A 135 14.23 4.77 7.13
C ARG A 135 13.58 4.02 8.29
N PRO A 136 13.28 4.71 9.40
CA PRO A 136 12.44 4.14 10.44
C PRO A 136 11.04 3.93 9.88
N SER A 137 10.37 2.88 10.36
CA SER A 137 8.94 2.69 10.08
C SER A 137 8.17 3.86 10.70
N PRO A 138 7.27 4.52 9.94
CA PRO A 138 6.43 5.55 10.53
C PRO A 138 5.41 4.94 11.49
N GLU A 139 4.84 5.79 12.34
CA GLU A 139 3.68 5.42 13.12
C GLU A 139 2.45 5.32 12.20
N LEU A 140 1.88 4.12 12.10
CA LEU A 140 0.72 3.81 11.27
C LEU A 140 -0.33 3.10 12.10
N HIS A 141 -1.59 3.32 11.75
CA HIS A 141 -2.74 2.78 12.48
C HIS A 141 -3.72 2.15 11.49
N PRO A 142 -4.43 1.08 11.88
CA PRO A 142 -5.60 0.59 11.15
C PRO A 142 -6.67 1.67 11.00
N ASP A 143 -7.59 1.46 10.05
CA ASP A 143 -8.79 2.27 9.94
C ASP A 143 -9.60 2.18 11.25
N PRO A 144 -9.97 3.31 11.88
CA PRO A 144 -10.76 3.31 13.10
C PRO A 144 -12.11 2.60 12.99
N GLN A 145 -12.62 2.41 11.77
CA GLN A 145 -13.88 1.74 11.49
C GLN A 145 -13.70 0.27 11.05
N LEU A 146 -12.48 -0.29 11.13
CA LEU A 146 -12.21 -1.68 10.76
C LEU A 146 -13.08 -2.63 11.60
N PRO A 147 -13.98 -3.41 10.98
CA PRO A 147 -14.84 -4.34 11.71
C PRO A 147 -14.04 -5.41 12.47
N ASP A 148 -14.53 -5.83 13.64
CA ASP A 148 -13.82 -6.77 14.51
C ASP A 148 -13.58 -8.14 13.85
N ASP A 149 -14.53 -8.62 13.06
CA ASP A 149 -14.41 -9.86 12.28
C ASP A 149 -13.33 -9.75 11.20
N THR A 150 -13.25 -8.59 10.54
CA THR A 150 -12.23 -8.27 9.53
C THR A 150 -10.86 -8.12 10.17
N ARG A 151 -10.79 -7.50 11.36
CA ARG A 151 -9.55 -7.41 12.14
C ARG A 151 -9.07 -8.81 12.55
N LEU A 152 -9.96 -9.67 13.01
CA LEU A 152 -9.63 -11.07 13.35
C LEU A 152 -9.12 -11.82 12.11
N TRP A 153 -9.86 -11.72 11.00
CA TRP A 153 -9.45 -12.28 9.71
C TRP A 153 -8.04 -11.84 9.30
N ALA A 154 -7.74 -10.55 9.38
CA ALA A 154 -6.45 -10.00 9.02
C ALA A 154 -5.31 -10.52 9.92
N MET A 155 -5.57 -10.69 11.22
CA MET A 155 -4.60 -11.30 12.14
C MET A 155 -4.33 -12.77 11.82
N LEU A 156 -5.36 -13.55 11.48
CA LEU A 156 -5.19 -14.93 11.04
C LEU A 156 -4.36 -15.01 9.75
N GLN A 157 -4.66 -14.13 8.78
CA GLN A 157 -3.88 -14.05 7.54
C GLN A 157 -2.42 -13.67 7.80
N ARG A 158 -2.15 -12.75 8.72
CA ARG A 158 -0.78 -12.36 9.09
C ARG A 158 0.03 -13.56 9.60
N VAL A 159 -0.57 -14.42 10.42
CA VAL A 159 0.12 -15.63 10.92
C VAL A 159 0.44 -16.59 9.77
N GLY A 160 -0.45 -16.71 8.78
CA GLY A 160 -0.24 -17.48 7.55
C GLY A 160 0.77 -16.88 6.56
N GLY A 161 1.49 -15.81 6.92
CA GLY A 161 2.46 -15.14 6.05
C GLY A 161 1.90 -13.96 5.26
N GLY A 162 0.68 -13.50 5.57
CA GLY A 162 0.04 -12.35 4.93
C GLY A 162 -0.45 -12.61 3.51
N THR A 163 -1.01 -11.59 2.86
CA THR A 163 -1.51 -11.70 1.48
C THR A 163 -0.41 -11.89 0.44
N TRP A 164 0.82 -11.50 0.76
CA TRP A 164 2.00 -11.75 -0.07
C TRP A 164 2.52 -13.19 0.05
N GLY A 165 2.09 -13.94 1.07
CA GLY A 165 2.43 -15.35 1.29
C GLY A 165 1.56 -16.34 0.51
N GLY A 166 0.66 -15.87 -0.36
CA GLY A 166 -0.22 -16.72 -1.17
C GLY A 166 -1.69 -16.76 -0.71
N CYS A 167 -2.08 -15.94 0.27
CA CYS A 167 -3.46 -15.81 0.75
C CYS A 167 -4.08 -17.12 1.29
N VAL A 168 -3.27 -18.02 1.85
CA VAL A 168 -3.74 -19.30 2.43
C VAL A 168 -3.59 -19.26 3.94
N TYR A 169 -4.59 -19.75 4.67
CA TYR A 169 -4.46 -19.98 6.11
C TYR A 169 -3.51 -21.14 6.38
N ASP A 170 -2.40 -20.86 7.03
CA ASP A 170 -1.61 -21.89 7.70
C ASP A 170 -2.29 -22.22 9.04
N VAL A 171 -3.21 -23.17 8.99
CA VAL A 171 -4.04 -23.58 10.14
C VAL A 171 -3.15 -24.04 11.30
N ASP A 172 -2.07 -24.77 11.03
CA ASP A 172 -1.18 -25.28 12.06
C ASP A 172 -0.40 -24.15 12.73
N ALA A 173 0.12 -23.19 11.95
CA ALA A 173 0.78 -22.00 12.50
C ALA A 173 -0.19 -21.13 13.32
N ILE A 174 -1.44 -21.00 12.86
CA ILE A 174 -2.50 -20.27 13.58
C ILE A 174 -2.80 -20.93 14.92
N CYS A 175 -3.11 -22.24 14.93
CA CYS A 175 -3.40 -22.98 16.16
C CYS A 175 -2.24 -22.87 17.15
N LYS A 176 -1.00 -23.12 16.68
CA LYS A 176 0.21 -23.01 17.50
C LYS A 176 0.39 -21.61 18.10
N THR A 177 0.11 -20.56 17.32
CA THR A 177 0.22 -19.17 17.79
C THR A 177 -0.84 -18.86 18.86
N LEU A 178 -2.08 -19.30 18.66
CA LEU A 178 -3.17 -19.09 19.62
C LEU A 178 -2.93 -19.85 20.93
N GLU A 179 -2.53 -21.12 20.86
CA GLU A 179 -2.20 -21.95 22.03
C GLU A 179 -1.05 -21.35 22.85
N ALA A 180 0.00 -20.87 22.17
CA ALA A 180 1.10 -20.18 22.82
C ALA A 180 0.62 -18.90 23.56
N GLY A 181 -0.27 -18.14 22.94
CA GLY A 181 -0.90 -16.96 23.55
C GLY A 181 -1.73 -17.30 24.79
N LEU A 182 -2.61 -18.31 24.70
CA LEU A 182 -3.44 -18.78 25.82
C LEU A 182 -2.59 -19.20 27.01
N LYS A 183 -1.49 -19.93 26.77
CA LYS A 183 -0.55 -20.36 27.79
C LYS A 183 0.13 -19.19 28.50
N VAL A 184 0.54 -18.15 27.76
CA VAL A 184 1.19 -16.95 28.34
C VAL A 184 0.19 -16.11 29.13
N LEU A 185 -1.06 -16.03 28.69
CA LEU A 185 -2.10 -15.23 29.34
C LEU A 185 -2.72 -15.91 30.58
N GLY A 186 -2.31 -17.13 30.92
CA GLY A 186 -2.86 -17.88 32.07
C GLY A 186 -4.30 -18.36 31.86
N ASN A 187 -4.77 -18.35 30.62
CA ASN A 187 -6.08 -18.87 30.22
C ASN A 187 -5.91 -20.33 29.80
N SER A 188 -5.74 -21.22 30.79
CA SER A 188 -5.74 -22.68 30.62
C SER A 188 -7.06 -23.29 31.08
#